data_AF-A0A9R0X0S1-F1
#
_entry.id   AF-A0A9R0X0S1-F1
#
_cell.length_a   1.000
_cell.length_b   1.000
_cell.length_c   1.000
_cell.angle_alpha   90.00
_cell.angle_beta   90.00
_cell.angle_gamma   90.00
#
_symmetry.space_group_name_H-M   'P 1'
#
loop_
_entity.id
_entity.type
_entity.pdbx_description
1 polymer ?
#
loop_
_entity_poly.entity_id
_entity_poly.type
_entity_poly.pdbx_seq_one_letter_code
_entity_poly.pdbx_strand_id
1 'polypeptide(L)'
;MIGQSLGSVYLAWEALNKFTPQFYFDTSGYAFTYPLAWLFGCKVLSYTHYPTISSDMVERVKQRNSMYNNNSLISGSIWLSRCKVLYYTIFSWLYGLVGSCAHLVMVNSSWTRSHIVNIWEVPERMKRVYPPCDTSALQVCPDSHQSRSIMCCDHVDTL
;
A
#
# COMPACT_ATOMS: atom_id res chain seq x y z
N MET A 1 -0.23 -9.69 9.76
CA MET A 1 0.10 -8.27 9.49
C MET A 1 0.64 -7.57 10.73
N ILE A 2 0.02 -7.75 11.91
CA ILE A 2 0.47 -7.12 13.17
C ILE A 2 1.98 -7.29 13.45
N GLY A 3 2.55 -8.50 13.34
CA GLY A 3 3.98 -8.71 13.63
C GLY A 3 4.92 -7.88 12.73
N GLN A 4 4.59 -7.77 11.44
CA GLN A 4 5.34 -6.93 10.50
C GLN A 4 5.19 -5.45 10.84
N SER A 5 3.97 -5.00 11.20
CA SER A 5 3.69 -3.64 11.63
C SER A 5 4.44 -3.27 12.92
N LEU A 6 4.50 -4.17 13.90
CA LEU A 6 5.23 -3.94 15.15
C LEU A 6 6.74 -3.90 14.93
N GLY A 7 7.26 -4.83 14.10
CA GLY A 7 8.66 -4.83 13.71
C GLY A 7 9.08 -3.54 13.00
N SER A 8 8.23 -3.02 12.09
CA SER A 8 8.53 -1.77 11.40
C SER A 8 8.53 -0.56 12.34
N VAL A 9 7.62 -0.52 13.33
CA VAL A 9 7.59 0.52 14.37
C VAL A 9 8.84 0.46 15.24
N TYR A 10 9.24 -0.75 15.68
CA TYR A 10 10.45 -0.92 16.49
C TYR A 10 11.72 -0.47 15.74
N LEU A 11 11.86 -0.89 14.47
CA LEU A 11 13.00 -0.46 13.65
C LEU A 11 13.00 1.06 13.41
N ALA A 12 11.83 1.65 13.14
CA ALA A 12 11.70 3.10 12.98
C ALA A 12 12.05 3.84 14.27
N TRP A 13 11.68 3.32 15.44
CA TRP A 13 12.07 3.87 16.75
C TRP A 13 13.59 3.90 16.89
N GLU A 14 14.27 2.77 16.65
CA GLU A 14 15.72 2.71 16.76
C GLU A 14 16.42 3.68 15.80
N ALA A 15 15.90 3.81 14.57
CA ALA A 15 16.43 4.74 13.59
C ALA A 15 16.23 6.21 14.02
N LEU A 16 15.03 6.58 14.47
CA LEU A 16 14.69 7.96 14.86
C LEU A 16 15.45 8.44 16.10
N ASN A 17 15.73 7.54 17.05
CA ASN A 17 16.57 7.86 18.22
C ASN A 17 18.04 8.08 17.86
N LYS A 18 18.54 7.41 16.81
CA LYS A 18 19.91 7.63 16.31
C LYS A 18 20.00 8.92 15.49
N PHE A 19 18.98 9.19 14.68
CA PHE A 19 18.94 10.36 13.82
C PHE A 19 17.49 10.75 13.51
N THR A 20 17.12 11.97 13.85
CA THR A 20 15.78 12.51 13.58
C THR A 20 15.81 13.44 12.36
N PRO A 21 15.36 12.99 11.18
CA PRO A 21 15.34 13.83 9.99
C PRO A 21 14.22 14.86 10.04
N GLN A 22 14.36 15.96 9.30
CA GLN A 22 13.26 16.92 9.10
C GLN A 22 12.12 16.32 8.25
N PHE A 23 12.45 15.49 7.27
CA PHE A 23 11.51 14.83 6.37
C PHE A 23 11.68 13.32 6.45
N TYR A 24 10.58 12.62 6.74
CA TYR A 24 10.51 11.17 6.78
C TYR A 24 9.77 10.66 5.54
N PHE A 25 10.47 9.91 4.70
CA PHE A 25 9.91 9.34 3.47
C PHE A 25 9.66 7.85 3.62
N ASP A 26 8.43 7.42 3.34
CA ASP A 26 8.07 6.00 3.26
C ASP A 26 7.65 5.63 1.84
N THR A 27 8.39 4.73 1.21
CA THR A 27 8.07 4.14 -0.09
C THR A 27 7.62 2.68 0.03
N SER A 28 7.76 2.08 1.21
CA SER A 28 7.50 0.65 1.45
C SER A 28 6.06 0.38 1.88
N GLY A 29 5.34 1.41 2.33
CA GLY A 29 3.95 1.29 2.76
C GLY A 29 3.81 0.88 4.24
N TYR A 30 4.78 1.23 5.09
CA TYR A 30 4.73 0.98 6.53
C TYR A 30 4.06 2.14 7.29
N ALA A 31 2.77 2.37 7.03
CA ALA A 31 2.03 3.50 7.62
C ALA A 31 2.03 3.55 9.15
N PHE A 32 2.23 2.41 9.83
CA PHE A 32 2.30 2.35 11.30
C PHE A 32 3.50 3.12 11.88
N THR A 33 4.52 3.45 11.09
CA THR A 33 5.66 4.26 11.55
C THR A 33 5.37 5.76 11.54
N TYR A 34 4.28 6.20 10.89
CA TYR A 34 4.01 7.63 10.68
C TYR A 34 3.72 8.41 11.97
N PRO A 35 2.89 7.89 12.91
CA PRO A 35 2.68 8.59 14.18
C PRO A 35 3.99 8.72 14.96
N LEU A 36 4.86 7.71 14.89
CA LEU A 36 6.14 7.74 15.56
C LEU A 36 7.06 8.82 14.96
N ALA A 37 7.20 8.86 13.63
CA ALA A 37 7.95 9.92 12.96
C ALA A 37 7.38 11.31 13.26
N TRP A 38 6.05 11.44 13.33
CA TRP A 38 5.38 12.68 13.70
C TRP A 38 5.69 13.12 15.15
N LEU A 39 5.71 12.19 16.10
CA LEU A 39 6.06 12.45 17.51
C LEU A 39 7.51 12.92 17.67
N PHE A 40 8.41 12.45 16.81
CA PHE A 40 9.80 12.91 16.73
C PHE A 40 9.95 14.26 15.99
N GLY A 41 8.86 14.85 15.49
CA GLY A 41 8.86 16.15 14.81
C GLY A 41 9.15 16.08 13.31
N CYS A 42 9.16 14.89 12.71
CA CYS A 42 9.39 14.73 11.28
C CYS A 42 8.14 15.11 10.47
N LYS A 43 8.34 15.72 9.28
CA LYS A 43 7.30 15.81 8.26
C LYS A 43 7.23 14.48 7.51
N VAL A 44 6.08 13.82 7.58
CA VAL A 44 5.88 12.48 6.99
C VAL A 44 5.39 12.59 5.54
N LEU A 45 6.11 11.98 4.61
CA LEU A 45 5.79 11.86 3.20
C LEU A 45 5.71 10.38 2.82
N SER A 46 4.65 9.98 2.13
CA SER A 46 4.43 8.60 1.71
C SER A 46 4.37 8.51 0.19
N TYR A 47 4.94 7.46 -0.40
CA TYR A 47 4.71 7.04 -1.77
C TYR A 47 4.20 5.61 -1.78
N THR A 48 2.89 5.46 -1.98
CA THR A 48 2.19 4.18 -1.89
C THR A 48 1.86 3.64 -3.28
N HIS A 49 2.42 2.47 -3.59
CA HIS A 49 2.09 1.68 -4.79
C HIS A 49 0.96 0.70 -4.53
N TYR A 50 1.10 -0.10 -3.48
CA TYR A 50 0.12 -1.09 -3.04
C TYR A 50 -0.18 -0.85 -1.56
N PRO A 51 -1.43 -0.54 -1.20
CA PRO A 51 -1.79 -0.28 0.19
C PRO A 51 -1.69 -1.57 1.01
N THR A 52 -1.25 -1.47 2.26
CA THR A 52 -1.16 -2.62 3.19
C THR A 52 -2.51 -3.29 3.39
N ILE A 53 -3.58 -2.49 3.36
CA ILE A 53 -4.97 -2.93 3.38
C ILE A 53 -5.71 -2.15 2.30
N SER A 54 -6.42 -2.83 1.41
CA SER A 54 -7.34 -2.18 0.46
C SER A 54 -8.79 -2.29 0.93
N SER A 55 -9.65 -1.37 0.51
CA SER A 55 -11.08 -1.45 0.83
C SER A 55 -11.72 -2.72 0.26
N ASP A 56 -11.22 -3.21 -0.88
CA ASP A 56 -11.62 -4.50 -1.45
C ASP A 56 -11.32 -5.66 -0.51
N MET A 57 -10.19 -5.66 0.21
CA MET A 57 -9.89 -6.71 1.18
C MET A 57 -10.87 -6.68 2.36
N VAL A 58 -11.23 -5.49 2.83
CA VAL A 58 -12.21 -5.31 3.93
C VAL A 58 -13.60 -5.74 3.47
N GLU A 59 -14.01 -5.35 2.28
CA GLU A 59 -15.30 -5.71 1.69
C GLU A 59 -15.39 -7.22 1.41
N ARG A 60 -14.34 -7.84 0.88
CA ARG A 60 -14.27 -9.30 0.68
C ARG A 60 -14.40 -10.07 1.99
N VAL A 61 -13.76 -9.58 3.06
CA VAL A 61 -13.88 -10.18 4.40
C VAL A 61 -15.30 -10.01 4.95
N LYS A 62 -15.94 -8.86 4.73
CA LYS A 62 -17.35 -8.61 5.12
C LYS A 62 -18.33 -9.49 4.35
N GLN A 63 -18.12 -9.66 3.04
CA GLN A 63 -19.00 -10.44 2.16
C GLN A 63 -18.84 -11.96 2.33
N ARG A 64 -17.84 -12.43 3.10
CA ARG A 64 -17.52 -13.87 3.27
C ARG A 64 -17.31 -14.62 1.94
N ASN A 65 -17.02 -13.90 0.85
CA ASN A 65 -16.86 -14.49 -0.47
C ASN A 65 -15.60 -15.36 -0.51
N SER A 66 -15.80 -16.68 -0.54
CA SER A 66 -14.74 -17.68 -0.60
C SER A 66 -14.26 -17.84 -2.03
N MET A 67 -13.08 -17.29 -2.37
CA MET A 67 -12.34 -17.83 -3.50
C MET A 67 -10.84 -17.99 -3.19
N TYR A 68 -10.38 -19.21 -3.45
CA TYR A 68 -9.02 -19.75 -3.54
C TYR A 68 -8.11 -19.90 -2.31
N ASN A 69 -8.41 -19.36 -1.13
CA ASN A 69 -7.56 -19.65 0.04
C ASN A 69 -8.30 -19.70 1.38
N ASN A 70 -9.43 -20.40 1.41
CA ASN A 70 -10.04 -20.79 2.68
C ASN A 70 -9.64 -22.25 2.94
N ASN A 71 -8.67 -22.43 3.84
CA ASN A 71 -8.46 -23.74 4.47
C ASN A 71 -9.80 -24.15 5.09
N SER A 72 -10.33 -25.32 4.72
CA SER A 72 -11.68 -25.81 5.07
C SER A 72 -11.95 -25.83 6.58
N LEU A 73 -10.91 -25.75 7.40
CA LEU A 73 -10.95 -25.62 8.86
C LEU A 73 -11.45 -24.26 9.37
N ILE A 74 -11.24 -23.16 8.63
CA ILE A 74 -11.67 -21.80 9.03
C ILE A 74 -13.10 -21.52 8.56
N SER A 75 -13.53 -22.09 7.43
CA SER A 75 -14.91 -21.97 6.93
C SER A 75 -15.93 -22.76 7.75
N GLY A 76 -15.49 -23.74 8.55
CA GLY A 76 -16.35 -24.58 9.38
C GLY A 76 -16.82 -23.92 10.68
N SER A 77 -16.18 -22.86 11.16
CA SER A 77 -16.53 -22.20 12.43
C SER A 77 -16.98 -20.76 12.20
N ILE A 78 -18.25 -20.50 12.52
CA ILE A 78 -18.87 -19.16 12.53
C ILE A 78 -18.08 -18.21 13.44
N TRP A 79 -17.50 -18.72 14.52
CA TRP A 79 -16.73 -17.93 15.49
C TRP A 79 -15.38 -17.48 14.92
N LEU A 80 -14.60 -18.39 14.31
CA LEU A 80 -13.33 -18.04 13.68
C LEU A 80 -13.50 -17.04 12.54
N SER A 81 -14.57 -17.19 11.75
CA SER A 81 -14.92 -16.25 10.69
C SER A 81 -15.26 -14.86 11.25
N ARG A 82 -16.02 -14.78 12.36
CA ARG A 82 -16.33 -13.52 13.04
C ARG A 82 -15.08 -12.85 13.63
N CYS A 83 -14.20 -13.62 14.27
CA CYS A 83 -12.92 -13.12 14.78
C CYS A 83 -12.04 -12.56 13.66
N LYS A 84 -12.00 -13.23 12.50
CA LYS A 84 -11.28 -12.72 11.33
C LYS A 84 -11.86 -11.39 10.84
N VAL A 85 -13.18 -11.29 10.70
CA VAL A 85 -13.84 -10.03 10.31
C VAL A 85 -13.51 -8.91 11.30
N LEU A 86 -13.60 -9.18 12.60
CA LEU A 86 -13.29 -8.21 13.64
C LEU A 86 -11.82 -7.76 13.57
N TYR A 87 -10.89 -8.71 13.39
CA TYR A 87 -9.46 -8.42 13.23
C TYR A 87 -9.21 -7.46 12.06
N TYR A 88 -9.74 -7.75 10.86
CA TYR A 88 -9.52 -6.89 9.70
C TYR A 88 -10.23 -5.54 9.83
N THR A 89 -11.37 -5.48 10.51
CA THR A 89 -12.10 -4.23 10.76
C THR A 89 -11.29 -3.31 11.69
N ILE A 90 -10.81 -3.83 12.82
CA ILE A 90 -9.97 -3.07 13.76
C ILE A 90 -8.66 -2.66 13.08
N PHE A 91 -8.02 -3.58 12.35
CA PHE A 91 -6.76 -3.32 11.67
C PHE A 91 -6.91 -2.26 10.57
N SER A 92 -8.01 -2.26 9.82
CA SER A 92 -8.31 -1.23 8.81
C SER A 92 -8.56 0.14 9.45
N TRP A 93 -9.27 0.19 10.57
CA TRP A 93 -9.51 1.44 11.30
C TRP A 93 -8.20 2.03 11.84
N LEU A 94 -7.35 1.20 12.47
CA LEU A 94 -6.02 1.60 12.92
C LEU A 94 -5.15 2.08 11.76
N TYR A 95 -5.18 1.37 10.62
CA TYR A 95 -4.44 1.76 9.43
C TYR A 95 -4.87 3.13 8.89
N GLY A 96 -6.17 3.44 8.91
CA GLY A 96 -6.71 4.76 8.60
C GLY A 96 -6.16 5.84 9.53
N LEU A 97 -6.22 5.59 10.83
CA LEU A 97 -5.75 6.52 11.85
C LEU A 97 -4.26 6.84 11.69
N VAL A 98 -3.40 5.83 11.57
CA VAL A 98 -1.95 6.04 11.40
C VAL A 98 -1.60 6.67 10.05
N GLY A 99 -2.33 6.31 8.99
CA GLY A 99 -2.17 6.89 7.67
C GLY A 99 -2.50 8.38 7.61
N SER A 100 -3.47 8.83 8.41
CA SER A 100 -3.86 10.25 8.51
C SER A 100 -2.75 11.18 9.02
N CYS A 101 -1.73 10.62 9.69
CA CYS A 101 -0.55 11.36 10.15
C CYS A 101 0.40 11.80 9.01
N ALA A 102 0.22 11.27 7.79
CA ALA A 102 0.99 11.70 6.64
C ALA A 102 0.65 13.14 6.21
N HIS A 103 1.68 13.93 5.93
CA HIS A 103 1.54 15.31 5.44
C HIS A 103 1.34 15.36 3.93
N LEU A 104 2.01 14.48 3.19
CA LEU A 104 1.85 14.31 1.75
C LEU A 104 1.81 12.82 1.42
N VAL A 105 0.77 12.41 0.70
CA VAL A 105 0.60 11.03 0.25
C VAL A 105 0.65 11.01 -1.27
N MET A 106 1.64 10.35 -1.83
CA MET A 106 1.82 10.16 -3.26
C MET A 106 1.34 8.76 -3.65
N VAL A 107 0.54 8.66 -4.70
CA VAL A 107 -0.03 7.39 -5.18
C VAL A 107 0.20 7.19 -6.66
N ASN A 108 0.44 5.94 -7.07
CA ASN A 108 0.79 5.58 -8.45
C ASN A 108 -0.39 5.47 -9.41
N SER A 109 -1.63 5.37 -8.92
CA SER A 109 -2.80 5.09 -9.77
C SER A 109 -4.07 5.74 -9.21
N SER A 110 -5.09 5.85 -10.06
CA SER A 110 -6.44 6.25 -9.64
C SER A 110 -7.09 5.22 -8.71
N TRP A 111 -6.83 3.93 -8.94
CA TRP A 111 -7.32 2.85 -8.09
C TRP A 111 -6.75 2.97 -6.66
N THR A 112 -5.42 3.08 -6.53
CA THR A 112 -4.75 3.24 -5.22
C THR A 112 -5.22 4.51 -4.52
N ARG A 113 -5.44 5.61 -5.27
CA ARG A 113 -6.00 6.85 -4.74
C ARG A 113 -7.36 6.60 -4.07
N SER A 114 -8.30 5.99 -4.76
CA SER A 114 -9.65 5.74 -4.23
C SER A 114 -9.61 4.87 -2.97
N HIS A 115 -8.78 3.84 -2.94
CA HIS A 115 -8.65 2.97 -1.76
C HIS A 115 -8.06 3.71 -0.56
N ILE A 116 -6.97 4.46 -0.73
CA ILE A 116 -6.36 5.18 0.38
C ILE A 116 -7.27 6.31 0.85
N VAL A 117 -7.95 7.04 -0.05
CA VAL A 117 -8.91 8.09 0.35
C VAL A 117 -10.01 7.50 1.23
N ASN A 118 -10.53 6.33 0.88
CA ASN A 118 -11.60 5.67 1.65
C ASN A 118 -11.14 5.15 3.02
N ILE A 119 -9.83 4.90 3.23
CA ILE A 119 -9.33 4.35 4.49
C ILE A 119 -8.68 5.43 5.37
N TRP A 120 -7.87 6.31 4.78
CA TRP A 120 -7.11 7.34 5.50
C TRP A 120 -7.85 8.68 5.60
N GLU A 121 -8.93 8.88 4.83
CA GLU A 121 -9.81 10.06 4.88
C GLU A 121 -9.09 11.42 4.72
N VAL A 122 -7.98 11.45 3.95
CA VAL A 122 -7.14 12.65 3.71
C VAL A 122 -7.03 13.03 2.22
N PRO A 123 -8.13 13.40 1.53
CA PRO A 123 -8.12 13.67 0.09
C PRO A 123 -7.25 14.88 -0.30
N GLU A 124 -7.24 15.93 0.52
CA GLU A 124 -6.52 17.20 0.25
C GLU A 124 -5.00 17.04 0.27
N ARG A 125 -4.48 16.05 1.01
CA ARG A 125 -3.05 15.79 1.16
C ARG A 125 -2.52 14.78 0.14
N MET A 126 -3.35 14.34 -0.80
CA MET A 126 -3.03 13.25 -1.72
C MET A 126 -2.72 13.71 -3.14
N LYS A 127 -1.51 13.42 -3.60
CA LYS A 127 -1.04 13.72 -4.95
C LYS A 127 -0.84 12.44 -5.76
N ARG A 128 -1.33 12.42 -6.99
CA ARG A 128 -1.09 11.28 -7.89
C ARG A 128 0.23 11.51 -8.63
N VAL A 129 1.15 10.57 -8.52
CA VAL A 129 2.48 10.60 -9.12
C VAL A 129 2.72 9.26 -9.77
N TYR A 130 2.77 9.24 -11.11
CA TYR A 130 3.06 8.02 -11.85
C TYR A 130 4.57 7.74 -11.79
N PRO A 131 4.99 6.47 -11.78
CA PRO A 131 6.40 6.13 -11.88
C PRO A 131 6.97 6.68 -13.20
N PRO A 132 8.23 7.13 -13.21
CA PRO A 132 8.88 7.52 -14.45
C PRO A 132 8.95 6.29 -15.37
N CYS A 133 8.51 6.45 -16.60
CA CYS A 133 8.60 5.43 -17.64
C CYS A 133 9.56 5.97 -18.70
N ASP A 134 10.64 5.24 -18.98
CA ASP A 134 11.50 5.55 -20.11
C ASP A 134 10.77 5.16 -21.40
N THR A 135 10.32 6.17 -22.14
CA THR A 135 9.59 5.97 -23.40
C THR A 135 10.52 5.94 -24.61
N SER A 136 11.84 6.02 -24.42
CA SER A 136 12.82 6.09 -25.51
C SER A 136 12.67 4.91 -26.48
N ALA A 137 12.46 3.69 -25.98
CA ALA A 137 12.21 2.50 -26.80
C ALA A 137 10.81 2.47 -27.46
N LEU A 138 9.79 3.02 -26.78
CA LEU A 138 8.41 3.08 -27.29
C LEU A 138 8.21 4.12 -28.40
N GLN A 139 9.06 5.15 -28.43
CA GLN A 139 9.07 6.16 -29.48
C GLN A 139 9.69 5.68 -30.81
N VAL A 140 10.36 4.52 -30.81
CA VAL A 140 11.05 3.94 -31.99
C VAL A 140 10.11 3.03 -32.82
N CYS A 141 8.85 2.83 -32.41
CA CYS A 141 7.89 2.06 -33.21
C CYS A 141 7.55 2.78 -34.53
N PRO A 142 7.82 2.19 -35.71
CA PRO A 142 7.40 2.74 -36.99
C PRO A 142 5.88 2.57 -37.17
N ASP A 143 5.22 3.57 -37.75
CA ASP A 143 3.78 3.60 -38.08
C ASP A 143 3.38 2.62 -39.20
N SER A 144 3.74 1.34 -39.11
CA SER A 144 3.40 0.33 -40.12
C SER A 144 2.53 -0.79 -39.57
N HIS A 145 1.22 -0.62 -39.80
CA HIS A 145 0.21 -1.67 -40.00
C HIS A 145 0.12 -2.81 -38.98
N GLN A 146 -0.91 -2.69 -38.14
CA GLN A 146 -1.78 -3.75 -37.64
C GLN A 146 -1.51 -5.17 -38.18
N SER A 147 -0.74 -5.97 -37.44
CA SER A 147 -0.81 -7.43 -37.47
C SER A 147 -0.47 -8.01 -36.10
N ARG A 148 -1.32 -8.95 -35.69
CA ARG A 148 -1.42 -9.52 -34.35
C ARG A 148 -0.14 -10.26 -33.95
N SER A 149 0.59 -9.76 -32.96
CA SER A 149 1.26 -10.55 -31.89
C SER A 149 2.04 -9.60 -30.98
N ILE A 150 1.42 -9.16 -29.87
CA ILE A 150 2.16 -8.52 -28.79
C ILE A 150 2.89 -9.63 -28.02
N MET A 151 4.20 -9.71 -28.21
CA MET A 151 5.12 -10.29 -27.23
C MET A 151 6.41 -9.49 -27.28
N CYS A 152 6.43 -8.33 -26.61
CA CYS A 152 7.69 -7.75 -26.13
C CYS A 152 8.10 -8.53 -24.87
N CYS A 153 8.66 -9.72 -25.09
CA CYS A 153 9.60 -10.29 -24.12
C CYS A 153 10.94 -9.65 -24.44
N ASP A 154 11.26 -8.55 -23.76
CA ASP A 154 12.66 -8.11 -23.74
C ASP A 154 13.46 -9.17 -23.00
N HIS A 155 14.23 -9.91 -23.78
CA HIS A 155 15.33 -10.74 -23.33
C HIS A 155 16.24 -9.83 -22.50
N VAL A 156 16.28 -10.07 -21.19
CA VAL A 156 17.32 -9.53 -20.32
C VAL A 156 18.59 -10.31 -20.66
N ASP A 157 19.24 -9.91 -21.75
CA ASP A 157 20.65 -10.22 -21.95
C ASP A 157 21.43 -9.22 -21.12
N THR A 158 21.91 -9.66 -19.95
CA THR A 158 22.95 -8.95 -19.22
C THR A 158 23.86 -9.97 -18.51
N LEU A 159 24.95 -10.30 -19.22
CA LEU A 159 26.22 -10.89 -18.79
C LEU A 159 26.24 -12.35 -18.30
#